data_AF-A0AAE1PDM9-F1
#
_entry.id   AF-A0AAE1PDM9-F1
#
_cell.length_a   1.000
_cell.length_b   1.000
_cell.length_c   1.000
_cell.angle_alpha   90.00
_cell.angle_beta   90.00
_cell.angle_gamma   90.00
#
_symmetry.space_group_name_H-M   'P 1'
#
loop_
_entity.id
_entity.type
_entity.pdbx_description
1 polymer ?
#
loop_
_entity_poly.entity_id
_entity_poly.type
_entity_poly.pdbx_seq_one_letter_code
_entity_poly.pdbx_strand_id
1 'polypeptide(L)'
;MAENLQSVGCKQQYSSQTKLVALRVREYLRSLHPLLNEGELDNELAVATGISVRSLQRFKREAKDNCVSSPPSKRQKTSPVLNSIDKFDEECIRRVIASFYDRGEIPTVESILEKIKEAPINFKGQRTSLYRWMKKMGFRFKKTDRGRHLIMERQDIVLARCKYLRRIKENRESCNPRPEIYIDETWVNQNECVDKCWTNCDGKLGPKVKSGRGARFIIVHAGGVDGFVPGGLHMFRSTSPSILFFTPPRSPNYKH
;
A
#
# COMPACT_ATOMS: atom_id res chain seq x y z
N MET A 1 22.71 24.73 -51.14
CA MET A 1 21.99 23.74 -50.33
C MET A 1 21.48 24.45 -49.08
N ALA A 2 20.24 24.93 -49.11
CA ALA A 2 19.63 25.62 -47.99
C ALA A 2 18.88 24.57 -47.16
N GLU A 3 19.46 24.17 -46.03
CA GLU A 3 18.79 23.26 -45.10
C GLU A 3 17.63 23.99 -44.42
N ASN A 4 16.44 23.51 -44.75
CA ASN A 4 15.16 24.01 -44.28
C ASN A 4 14.94 23.48 -42.85
N LEU A 5 15.41 24.21 -41.84
CA LEU A 5 15.09 23.93 -40.43
C LEU A 5 13.62 24.32 -40.17
N GLN A 6 12.71 23.41 -40.51
CA GLN A 6 11.31 23.49 -40.10
C GLN A 6 11.23 23.45 -38.57
N SER A 7 10.83 24.57 -37.97
CA SER A 7 10.56 24.68 -36.54
C SER A 7 9.42 23.75 -36.15
N VAL A 8 9.74 22.60 -35.55
CA VAL A 8 8.77 21.70 -34.94
C VAL A 8 8.10 22.46 -33.80
N GLY A 9 6.80 22.74 -33.95
CA GLY A 9 5.97 23.46 -32.97
C GLY A 9 5.73 22.66 -31.70
N CYS A 10 6.77 22.40 -30.91
CA CYS A 10 6.63 21.88 -29.56
C CYS A 10 6.57 23.07 -28.58
N LYS A 11 5.67 23.02 -27.58
CA LYS A 11 5.60 24.03 -26.50
C LYS A 11 6.85 23.92 -25.62
N GLN A 12 7.96 24.49 -26.08
CA GLN A 12 9.24 24.41 -25.41
C GLN A 12 9.28 25.37 -24.22
N GLN A 13 9.56 24.84 -23.04
CA GLN A 13 9.73 25.62 -21.81
C GLN A 13 11.22 25.90 -21.63
N TYR A 14 11.58 27.18 -21.46
CA TYR A 14 12.98 27.61 -21.35
C TYR A 14 13.34 27.92 -19.90
N SER A 15 14.42 27.34 -19.38
CA SER A 15 14.91 27.62 -18.02
C SER A 15 15.42 29.06 -17.90
N SER A 16 15.54 29.57 -16.67
CA SER A 16 16.14 30.88 -16.40
C SER A 16 17.55 31.00 -16.98
N GLN A 17 18.36 29.93 -16.89
CA GLN A 17 19.71 29.90 -17.46
C GLN A 17 19.69 30.08 -18.98
N THR A 18 18.82 29.35 -19.70
CA THR A 18 18.69 29.48 -21.16
C THR A 18 18.28 30.91 -21.56
N LYS A 19 17.38 31.53 -20.80
CA LYS A 19 16.96 32.92 -21.03
C LYS A 19 18.11 33.90 -20.84
N LEU A 20 18.90 33.73 -19.77
CA LEU A 20 20.06 34.58 -19.47
C LEU A 20 21.14 34.46 -20.54
N VAL A 21 21.41 33.24 -21.02
CA VAL A 21 22.37 33.01 -22.12
C VAL A 21 21.90 33.74 -23.38
N ALA A 22 20.62 33.63 -23.75
CA ALA A 22 20.09 34.33 -24.92
C ALA A 22 20.22 35.86 -24.80
N LEU A 23 20.02 36.42 -23.60
CA LEU A 23 20.16 37.86 -23.36
C LEU A 23 21.63 38.33 -23.45
N ARG A 24 22.59 37.54 -22.92
CA ARG A 24 24.02 37.85 -23.07
C ARG A 24 24.49 37.77 -24.52
N VAL A 25 24.02 36.77 -25.27
CA VAL A 25 24.32 36.65 -26.71
C VAL A 25 23.78 37.86 -27.46
N ARG A 26 22.60 38.38 -27.09
CA ARG A 26 22.06 39.61 -27.68
C ARG A 26 22.96 40.82 -27.42
N GLU A 27 23.45 41.00 -26.19
CA GLU A 27 24.37 42.10 -25.84
C GLU A 27 25.65 42.01 -26.66
N TYR A 28 26.19 40.80 -26.83
CA TYR A 28 27.34 40.54 -27.68
C TYR A 28 27.07 40.88 -29.15
N LEU A 29 25.97 40.40 -29.74
CA LEU A 29 25.62 40.72 -31.13
C LEU A 29 25.41 42.22 -31.34
N ARG A 30 24.81 42.92 -30.36
CA ARG A 30 24.66 44.39 -30.41
C ARG A 30 26.00 45.10 -30.40
N SER A 31 27.00 44.57 -29.70
CA SER A 31 28.36 45.12 -29.69
C SER A 31 29.11 44.93 -31.01
N LEU A 32 28.86 43.81 -31.71
CA LEU A 32 29.44 43.53 -33.03
C LEU A 32 28.77 44.30 -34.16
N HIS A 33 27.45 44.52 -34.05
CA HIS A 33 26.65 45.16 -35.09
C HIS A 33 25.83 46.35 -34.53
N PRO A 34 26.48 47.49 -34.24
CA PRO A 34 25.81 48.65 -33.62
C PRO A 34 24.72 49.29 -34.50
N LEU A 35 24.85 49.18 -35.82
CA LEU A 35 23.97 49.83 -36.80
C LEU A 35 22.74 48.98 -37.19
N LEU A 36 22.66 47.72 -36.75
CA LEU A 36 21.52 46.85 -37.09
C LEU A 36 20.24 47.30 -36.39
N ASN A 37 19.13 47.21 -37.12
CA ASN A 37 17.82 47.47 -36.55
C ASN A 37 17.45 46.38 -35.53
N GLU A 38 16.58 46.70 -34.56
CA GLU A 38 16.17 45.75 -33.51
C GLU A 38 15.57 44.46 -34.06
N GLY A 39 14.81 44.56 -35.16
CA GLY A 39 14.20 43.39 -35.81
C GLY A 39 15.22 42.48 -36.49
N GLU A 40 16.24 43.06 -37.12
CA GLU A 40 17.32 42.31 -37.78
C GLU A 40 18.19 41.60 -36.74
N LEU A 41 18.52 42.29 -35.65
CA LEU A 41 19.23 41.72 -34.52
C LEU A 41 18.46 40.56 -33.87
N ASP A 42 17.12 40.65 -33.79
CA ASP A 42 16.29 39.58 -33.24
C ASP A 42 16.21 38.36 -34.16
N ASN A 43 16.23 38.56 -35.48
CA ASN A 43 16.32 37.47 -36.45
C ASN A 43 17.68 36.77 -36.37
N GLU A 44 18.77 37.52 -36.29
CA GLU A 44 20.11 36.99 -36.12
C GLU A 44 20.26 36.23 -34.79
N LEU A 45 19.71 36.79 -33.71
CA LEU A 45 19.68 36.12 -32.40
C LEU A 45 18.85 34.83 -32.43
N ALA A 46 17.73 34.81 -33.16
CA ALA A 46 16.91 33.61 -33.33
C ALA A 46 17.66 32.51 -34.07
N VAL A 47 18.41 32.87 -35.12
CA VAL A 47 19.28 31.94 -35.86
C VAL A 47 20.41 31.42 -34.96
N ALA A 48 21.09 32.30 -34.22
CA ALA A 48 22.22 31.94 -33.35
C ALA A 48 21.81 31.06 -32.16
N THR A 49 20.64 31.31 -31.57
CA THR A 49 20.18 30.59 -30.35
C THR A 49 19.24 29.42 -30.66
N GLY A 50 18.69 29.33 -31.89
CA GLY A 50 17.65 28.37 -32.24
C GLY A 50 16.31 28.61 -31.54
N ILE A 51 16.12 29.79 -30.94
CA ILE A 51 14.92 30.16 -30.19
C ILE A 51 14.05 31.07 -31.05
N SER A 52 12.72 30.86 -31.02
CA SER A 52 11.82 31.68 -31.80
C SER A 52 11.88 33.16 -31.38
N VAL A 53 11.82 34.07 -32.37
CA VAL A 53 11.79 35.53 -32.17
C VAL A 53 10.77 35.94 -31.10
N ARG A 54 9.58 35.31 -31.12
CA ARG A 54 8.51 35.56 -30.14
C ARG A 54 8.92 35.24 -28.70
N SER A 55 9.71 34.19 -28.50
CA SER A 55 10.22 33.80 -27.17
C SER A 55 11.33 34.76 -26.72
N LEU A 56 12.21 35.17 -27.63
CA LEU A 56 13.24 36.17 -27.35
C LEU A 56 12.65 37.52 -26.94
N GLN A 57 11.62 37.99 -27.66
CA GLN A 57 10.87 39.20 -27.28
C GLN A 57 10.22 39.09 -25.90
N ARG A 58 9.72 37.90 -25.55
CA ARG A 58 9.20 37.62 -24.20
C ARG A 58 10.33 37.69 -23.15
N PHE A 59 11.50 37.12 -23.43
CA PHE A 59 12.63 37.18 -22.50
C PHE A 59 13.11 38.61 -22.28
N LYS A 60 13.14 39.44 -23.33
CA LYS A 60 13.44 40.88 -23.21
C LYS A 60 12.49 41.59 -22.25
N ARG A 61 11.20 41.29 -22.35
CA ARG A 61 10.17 41.86 -21.46
C ARG A 61 10.40 41.39 -20.02
N GLU A 62 10.58 40.09 -19.82
CA GLU A 62 10.89 39.52 -18.50
C GLU A 62 12.17 40.12 -17.90
N ALA A 63 13.20 40.41 -18.71
CA ALA A 63 14.43 41.07 -18.27
C ALA A 63 14.23 42.54 -17.91
N LYS A 64 13.42 43.28 -18.68
CA LYS A 64 13.06 44.67 -18.38
C LYS A 64 12.32 44.78 -17.03
N ASP A 65 11.49 43.79 -16.73
CA ASP A 65 10.75 43.69 -15.48
C ASP A 65 11.57 43.03 -14.34
N ASN A 66 12.89 42.80 -14.53
CA ASN A 66 13.80 42.09 -13.61
C ASN A 66 13.30 40.71 -13.14
N CYS A 67 12.50 40.04 -13.97
CA CYS A 67 11.77 38.80 -13.64
C CYS A 67 12.14 37.64 -14.58
N VAL A 68 13.44 37.36 -14.76
CA VAL A 68 13.90 36.22 -15.57
C VAL A 68 13.83 34.94 -14.73
N SER A 69 12.64 34.33 -14.66
CA SER A 69 12.42 33.09 -13.92
C SER A 69 12.23 31.89 -14.86
N SER A 70 12.54 30.69 -14.36
CA SER A 70 12.09 29.46 -15.02
C SER A 70 10.55 29.40 -15.04
N PRO A 71 9.95 28.69 -16.02
CA PRO A 71 8.51 28.47 -16.04
C PRO A 71 8.06 27.92 -14.68
N PRO A 72 6.92 28.39 -14.15
CA PRO A 72 6.40 27.88 -12.91
C PRO A 72 6.23 26.36 -13.03
N SER A 73 6.65 25.65 -11.98
CA SER A 73 6.34 24.23 -11.80
C SER A 73 4.87 23.99 -12.15
N LYS A 74 4.57 22.89 -12.86
CA LYS A 74 3.18 22.53 -13.18
C LYS A 74 2.37 22.62 -11.90
N ARG A 75 1.41 23.54 -11.87
CA ARG A 75 0.52 23.74 -10.71
C ARG A 75 -0.09 22.38 -10.38
N GLN A 76 0.29 21.83 -9.22
CA GLN A 76 -0.34 20.61 -8.75
C GLN A 76 -1.81 20.96 -8.49
N LYS A 77 -2.72 20.34 -9.24
CA LYS A 77 -4.15 20.52 -9.02
C LYS A 77 -4.49 19.88 -7.68
N THR A 78 -4.55 20.68 -6.63
CA THR A 78 -5.04 20.25 -5.32
C THR A 78 -6.55 20.18 -5.36
N SER A 79 -7.13 19.04 -5.03
CA SER A 79 -8.58 18.95 -4.82
C SER A 79 -8.90 19.38 -3.37
N PRO A 80 -9.69 20.45 -3.15
CA PRO A 80 -9.98 20.97 -1.80
C PRO A 80 -10.57 19.92 -0.85
N VAL A 81 -11.42 19.05 -1.38
CA VAL A 81 -12.10 17.98 -0.62
C VAL A 81 -11.14 16.83 -0.22
N LEU A 82 -10.06 16.60 -0.99
CA LEU A 82 -9.05 15.59 -0.59
C LEU A 82 -8.03 16.11 0.42
N ASN A 83 -8.06 17.41 0.73
CA ASN A 83 -7.15 18.04 1.67
C ASN A 83 -7.85 18.46 2.97
N SER A 84 -9.18 18.28 3.07
CA SER A 84 -9.97 18.73 4.22
C SER A 84 -10.21 17.66 5.29
N ILE A 85 -9.83 16.40 5.04
CA ILE A 85 -9.94 15.31 6.03
C ILE A 85 -8.57 15.20 6.70
N ASP A 86 -8.56 15.23 8.03
CA ASP A 86 -7.35 15.04 8.83
C ASP A 86 -7.17 13.56 9.26
N LYS A 87 -6.13 13.27 10.05
CA LYS A 87 -5.88 11.90 10.54
C LYS A 87 -6.98 11.42 11.50
N PHE A 88 -7.65 12.33 12.20
CA PHE A 88 -8.72 11.99 13.12
C PHE A 88 -9.97 11.53 12.34
N ASP A 89 -10.34 12.29 11.31
CA ASP A 89 -11.43 11.94 10.41
C ASP A 89 -11.16 10.60 9.70
N GLU A 90 -9.92 10.36 9.25
CA GLU A 90 -9.54 9.06 8.69
C GLU A 90 -9.87 7.91 9.64
N GLU A 91 -9.53 8.07 10.92
CA GLU A 91 -9.78 7.07 11.94
C GLU A 91 -11.27 6.88 12.24
N CYS A 92 -12.03 7.98 12.28
CA CYS A 92 -13.49 7.91 12.39
C CYS A 92 -14.11 7.16 11.20
N ILE A 93 -13.66 7.41 9.96
CA ILE A 93 -14.14 6.68 8.78
C ILE A 93 -13.79 5.20 8.86
N ARG A 94 -12.57 4.84 9.30
CA ARG A 94 -12.18 3.43 9.51
C ARG A 94 -13.11 2.73 10.50
N ARG A 95 -13.44 3.38 11.62
CA ARG A 95 -14.40 2.83 12.60
C ARG A 95 -15.80 2.68 12.05
N VAL A 96 -16.28 3.67 11.27
CA VAL A 96 -17.60 3.57 10.61
C VAL A 96 -17.64 2.36 9.69
N ILE A 97 -16.61 2.17 8.85
CA ILE A 97 -16.50 1.01 7.96
C ILE A 97 -16.46 -0.30 8.76
N ALA A 98 -15.65 -0.38 9.81
CA ALA A 98 -15.57 -1.55 10.69
C ALA A 98 -16.94 -1.90 11.29
N SER A 99 -17.70 -0.89 11.74
CA SER A 99 -19.04 -1.10 12.33
C SER A 99 -20.03 -1.79 11.39
N PHE A 100 -19.92 -1.59 10.07
CA PHE A 100 -20.78 -2.30 9.11
C PHE A 100 -20.53 -3.79 9.17
N TYR A 101 -19.25 -4.17 9.19
CA TYR A 101 -18.88 -5.56 9.27
C TYR A 101 -19.18 -6.19 10.63
N ASP A 102 -19.08 -5.43 11.73
CA ASP A 102 -19.52 -5.91 13.06
C ASP A 102 -21.00 -6.27 13.08
N ARG A 103 -21.83 -5.58 12.28
CA ARG A 103 -23.25 -5.91 12.06
C ARG A 103 -23.48 -7.00 11.01
N GLY A 104 -22.42 -7.50 10.37
CA GLY A 104 -22.51 -8.45 9.26
C GLY A 104 -23.01 -7.84 7.94
N GLU A 105 -23.06 -6.51 7.84
CA GLU A 105 -23.48 -5.78 6.64
C GLU A 105 -22.28 -5.52 5.71
N ILE A 106 -22.50 -5.56 4.39
CA ILE A 106 -21.47 -5.17 3.42
C ILE A 106 -21.55 -3.64 3.23
N PRO A 107 -20.51 -2.88 3.60
CA PRO A 107 -20.54 -1.43 3.45
C PRO A 107 -20.53 -1.03 1.96
N THR A 108 -21.47 -0.18 1.55
CA THR A 108 -21.46 0.50 0.26
C THR A 108 -20.91 1.91 0.43
N VAL A 109 -20.46 2.53 -0.66
CA VAL A 109 -19.93 3.91 -0.59
C VAL A 109 -21.04 4.87 -0.16
N GLU A 110 -22.27 4.63 -0.61
CA GLU A 110 -23.47 5.38 -0.23
C GLU A 110 -23.77 5.26 1.26
N SER A 111 -23.81 4.04 1.81
CA SER A 111 -24.12 3.84 3.22
C SER A 111 -23.06 4.40 4.16
N ILE A 112 -21.78 4.33 3.76
CA ILE A 112 -20.71 5.03 4.48
C ILE A 112 -20.91 6.54 4.40
N LEU A 113 -21.22 7.06 3.19
CA LEU A 113 -21.37 8.50 2.96
C LEU A 113 -22.47 9.11 3.84
N GLU A 114 -23.59 8.40 4.00
CA GLU A 114 -24.69 8.82 4.89
C GLU A 114 -24.20 8.99 6.34
N LYS A 115 -23.45 8.00 6.86
CA LYS A 115 -22.95 8.04 8.25
C LYS A 115 -21.87 9.10 8.50
N ILE A 116 -21.04 9.42 7.51
CA ILE A 116 -19.91 10.36 7.69
C ILE A 116 -20.28 11.81 7.37
N LYS A 117 -21.47 12.06 6.79
CA LYS A 117 -22.01 13.41 6.59
C LYS A 117 -22.37 14.08 7.91
N GLU A 118 -22.69 13.28 8.92
CA GLU A 118 -23.04 13.73 10.27
C GLU A 118 -21.79 13.93 11.15
N ALA A 119 -21.99 14.50 12.33
CA ALA A 119 -20.94 14.61 13.34
C ALA A 119 -20.44 13.21 13.76
N PRO A 120 -19.13 13.01 13.98
CA PRO A 120 -18.09 14.02 14.19
C PRO A 120 -17.34 14.50 12.93
N ILE A 121 -17.50 13.83 11.77
CA ILE A 121 -16.65 14.07 10.59
C ILE A 121 -17.18 15.24 9.73
N ASN A 122 -18.51 15.42 9.66
CA ASN A 122 -19.14 16.48 8.85
C ASN A 122 -18.61 16.54 7.40
N PHE A 123 -18.50 15.37 6.75
CA PHE A 123 -17.84 15.24 5.46
C PHE A 123 -18.58 16.01 4.35
N LYS A 124 -17.90 17.00 3.75
CA LYS A 124 -18.44 17.86 2.69
C LYS A 124 -18.35 17.28 1.27
N GLY A 125 -17.72 16.12 1.12
CA GLY A 125 -17.52 15.50 -0.19
C GLY A 125 -18.71 14.65 -0.63
N GLN A 126 -18.70 14.27 -1.91
CA GLN A 126 -19.67 13.34 -2.49
C GLN A 126 -19.06 11.94 -2.67
N ARG A 127 -19.87 10.97 -3.15
CA ARG A 127 -19.51 9.57 -3.41
C ARG A 127 -18.13 9.40 -4.06
N THR A 128 -17.84 10.14 -5.13
CA THR A 128 -16.56 10.04 -5.85
C THR A 128 -15.37 10.52 -5.02
N SER A 129 -15.58 11.51 -4.15
CA SER A 129 -14.57 12.03 -3.24
C SER A 129 -14.28 11.02 -2.13
N LEU A 130 -15.31 10.44 -1.53
CA LEU A 130 -15.18 9.38 -0.54
C LEU A 130 -14.45 8.17 -1.12
N TYR A 131 -14.81 7.74 -2.34
CA TYR A 131 -14.14 6.61 -2.99
C TYR A 131 -12.64 6.84 -3.21
N ARG A 132 -12.25 8.04 -3.65
CA ARG A 132 -10.82 8.41 -3.79
C ARG A 132 -10.11 8.41 -2.44
N TRP A 133 -10.78 8.89 -1.39
CA TRP A 133 -10.27 8.88 -0.03
C TRP A 133 -10.07 7.48 0.53
N MET A 134 -11.07 6.61 0.37
CA MET A 134 -10.96 5.21 0.77
C MET A 134 -9.75 4.54 0.11
N LYS A 135 -9.51 4.79 -1.19
CA LYS A 135 -8.29 4.32 -1.86
C LYS A 135 -7.01 4.90 -1.25
N LYS A 136 -6.98 6.19 -0.93
CA LYS A 136 -5.83 6.86 -0.30
C LYS A 136 -5.51 6.27 1.07
N MET A 137 -6.53 5.90 1.86
CA MET A 137 -6.40 5.22 3.15
C MET A 137 -5.99 3.74 3.05
N GLY A 138 -5.88 3.19 1.83
CA GLY A 138 -5.47 1.81 1.59
C GLY A 138 -6.63 0.81 1.38
N PHE A 139 -7.89 1.26 1.41
CA PHE A 139 -9.01 0.37 1.10
C PHE A 139 -9.02 -0.01 -0.38
N ARG A 140 -9.27 -1.29 -0.64
CA ARG A 140 -9.32 -1.87 -1.98
C ARG A 140 -10.62 -2.63 -2.14
N PHE A 141 -11.39 -2.29 -3.17
CA PHE A 141 -12.55 -3.10 -3.56
C PHE A 141 -12.06 -4.34 -4.29
N LYS A 142 -12.28 -5.52 -3.71
CA LYS A 142 -11.89 -6.83 -4.25
C LYS A 142 -13.12 -7.73 -4.29
N LYS A 143 -13.09 -8.75 -5.16
CA LYS A 143 -14.09 -9.83 -5.11
C LYS A 143 -13.88 -10.58 -3.79
N THR A 144 -14.95 -10.72 -3.00
CA THR A 144 -14.94 -11.58 -1.82
C THR A 144 -14.93 -13.03 -2.29
N ASP A 145 -13.84 -13.76 -2.07
CA ASP A 145 -13.93 -15.21 -2.20
C ASP A 145 -14.65 -15.76 -0.97
N ARG A 146 -15.72 -16.52 -1.24
CA ARG A 146 -16.43 -17.48 -0.37
C ARG A 146 -16.33 -17.26 1.15
N GLY A 147 -16.53 -16.02 1.63
CA GLY A 147 -16.63 -15.66 3.04
C GLY A 147 -15.38 -15.82 3.92
N ARG A 148 -14.18 -16.12 3.37
CA ARG A 148 -13.02 -16.53 4.20
C ARG A 148 -11.90 -15.50 4.41
N HIS A 149 -12.02 -14.27 3.91
CA HIS A 149 -10.85 -13.36 3.86
C HIS A 149 -11.01 -11.98 4.49
N LEU A 150 -12.14 -11.66 5.14
CA LEU A 150 -12.15 -10.54 6.08
C LEU A 150 -11.76 -11.05 7.47
N ILE A 151 -10.46 -11.30 7.65
CA ILE A 151 -9.86 -11.40 8.98
C ILE A 151 -9.76 -9.97 9.50
N MET A 152 -10.88 -9.40 9.91
CA MET A 152 -10.83 -8.29 10.85
C MET A 152 -10.70 -8.90 12.23
N GLU A 153 -9.76 -8.40 13.02
CA GLU A 153 -9.75 -8.75 14.43
C GLU A 153 -11.07 -8.25 15.03
N ARG A 154 -11.92 -9.19 15.45
CA ARG A 154 -13.12 -8.84 16.22
C ARG A 154 -12.70 -8.11 17.49
N GLN A 155 -13.52 -7.18 17.96
CA GLN A 155 -13.17 -6.34 19.11
C GLN A 155 -12.87 -7.16 20.38
N ASP A 156 -13.56 -8.29 20.58
CA ASP A 156 -13.27 -9.23 21.68
C ASP A 156 -11.87 -9.87 21.56
N ILE A 157 -11.42 -10.21 20.35
CA ILE A 157 -10.07 -10.72 20.08
C ILE A 157 -9.01 -9.64 20.34
N VAL A 158 -9.27 -8.40 19.92
CA VAL A 158 -8.38 -7.26 20.22
C VAL A 158 -8.23 -7.08 21.73
N LEU A 159 -9.35 -7.08 22.46
CA LEU A 159 -9.36 -6.94 23.92
C LEU A 159 -8.63 -8.10 24.61
N ALA A 160 -8.85 -9.34 24.16
CA ALA A 160 -8.16 -10.52 24.67
C ALA A 160 -6.64 -10.41 24.46
N ARG A 161 -6.21 -9.96 23.27
CA ARG A 161 -4.80 -9.71 22.96
C ARG A 161 -4.21 -8.60 23.81
N CYS A 162 -4.90 -7.47 23.98
CA CYS A 162 -4.46 -6.39 24.87
C CYS A 162 -4.30 -6.86 26.31
N LYS A 163 -5.26 -7.63 26.83
CA LYS A 163 -5.20 -8.20 28.18
C LYS A 163 -4.02 -9.17 28.32
N TYR A 164 -3.83 -10.04 27.34
CA TYR A 164 -2.71 -10.97 27.27
C TYR A 164 -1.35 -10.24 27.28
N LEU A 165 -1.17 -9.25 26.40
CA LEU A 165 0.08 -8.49 26.30
C LEU A 165 0.40 -7.71 27.59
N ARG A 166 -0.60 -7.11 28.23
CA ARG A 166 -0.42 -6.46 29.54
C ARG A 166 0.05 -7.48 30.58
N ARG A 167 -0.59 -8.65 30.63
CA ARG A 167 -0.22 -9.70 31.58
C ARG A 167 1.19 -10.23 31.39
N ILE A 168 1.62 -10.42 30.14
CA ILE A 168 2.98 -10.81 29.80
C ILE A 168 3.98 -9.73 30.22
N LYS A 169 3.67 -8.46 29.95
CA LYS A 169 4.51 -7.33 30.37
C LYS A 169 4.65 -7.27 31.89
N GLU A 170 3.56 -7.34 32.63
CA GLU A 170 3.56 -7.39 34.10
C GLU A 170 4.42 -8.54 34.63
N ASN A 171 4.33 -9.73 34.03
CA ASN A 171 5.15 -10.87 34.42
C ASN A 171 6.65 -10.59 34.21
N ARG A 172 7.03 -10.03 33.07
CA ARG A 172 8.43 -9.67 32.74
C ARG A 172 9.00 -8.59 33.66
N GLU A 173 8.17 -7.65 34.12
CA GLU A 173 8.58 -6.54 35.00
C GLU A 173 8.52 -6.92 36.49
N SER A 174 8.00 -8.10 36.84
CA SER A 174 7.88 -8.52 38.24
C SER A 174 9.24 -8.91 38.85
N CYS A 175 9.35 -8.82 40.19
CA CYS A 175 10.57 -9.18 40.93
C CYS A 175 10.95 -10.67 40.77
N ASN A 176 10.01 -11.53 40.37
CA ASN A 176 10.25 -12.95 40.11
C ASN A 176 9.41 -13.40 38.89
N PRO A 177 9.90 -13.17 37.66
CA PRO A 177 9.17 -13.47 36.44
C PRO A 177 8.94 -14.97 36.28
N ARG A 178 7.70 -15.38 35.98
CA ARG A 178 7.40 -16.78 35.65
C ARG A 178 7.86 -17.10 34.23
N PRO A 179 8.31 -18.33 33.94
CA PRO A 179 8.66 -18.73 32.58
C PRO A 179 7.45 -18.64 31.65
N GLU A 180 7.66 -18.08 30.46
CA GLU A 180 6.64 -17.99 29.41
C GLU A 180 6.66 -19.26 28.58
N ILE A 181 5.60 -20.07 28.74
CA ILE A 181 5.41 -21.33 28.01
C ILE A 181 4.24 -21.16 27.04
N TYR A 182 4.47 -21.53 25.79
CA TYR A 182 3.51 -21.48 24.69
C TYR A 182 3.13 -22.90 24.28
N ILE A 183 1.85 -23.11 23.96
CA ILE A 183 1.34 -24.38 23.46
C ILE A 183 0.95 -24.17 22.00
N ASP A 184 1.35 -25.09 21.14
CA ASP A 184 0.92 -25.11 19.74
C ASP A 184 0.45 -26.50 19.33
N GLU A 185 -0.48 -26.52 18.36
CA GLU A 185 -1.01 -27.73 17.73
C GLU A 185 -0.63 -27.72 16.25
N THR A 186 0.07 -28.77 15.82
CA THR A 186 0.33 -29.04 14.40
C THR A 186 -0.23 -30.39 14.01
N TRP A 187 -0.43 -30.60 12.72
CA TRP A 187 -0.88 -31.88 12.18
C TRP A 187 -0.02 -32.31 11.00
N VAL A 188 0.24 -33.61 10.91
CA VAL A 188 0.97 -34.24 9.80
C VAL A 188 0.07 -35.29 9.17
N ASN A 189 -0.06 -35.24 7.84
CA ASN A 189 -0.83 -36.26 7.13
C ASN A 189 0.04 -37.51 6.90
N GLN A 190 -0.53 -38.70 7.11
CA GLN A 190 0.17 -39.97 6.87
C GLN A 190 0.65 -40.14 5.41
N ASN A 191 -0.08 -39.54 4.46
CA ASN A 191 0.23 -39.61 3.03
C ASN A 191 0.84 -38.29 2.51
N GLU A 192 1.35 -37.43 3.40
CA GLU A 192 2.04 -36.21 2.99
C GLU A 192 3.31 -36.57 2.23
N CYS A 193 3.46 -36.03 1.03
CA CYS A 193 4.60 -36.26 0.17
C CYS A 193 5.03 -34.95 -0.46
N VAL A 194 6.29 -34.88 -0.87
CA VAL A 194 6.84 -33.71 -1.54
C VAL A 194 6.10 -33.48 -2.87
N ASP A 195 5.79 -32.22 -3.15
CA ASP A 195 5.07 -31.81 -4.38
C ASP A 195 5.86 -32.12 -5.65
N LYS A 196 7.18 -32.28 -5.54
CA LYS A 196 8.09 -32.54 -6.67
C LYS A 196 9.01 -33.70 -6.33
N CYS A 197 9.06 -34.69 -7.21
CA CYS A 197 10.02 -35.79 -7.15
C CYS A 197 10.56 -36.10 -8.55
N TRP A 198 11.77 -36.65 -8.61
CA TRP A 198 12.36 -37.12 -9.87
C TRP A 198 11.65 -38.41 -10.31
N THR A 199 11.21 -38.46 -11.57
CA THR A 199 10.57 -39.62 -12.20
C THR A 199 11.25 -39.94 -13.53
N ASN A 200 11.18 -41.19 -13.97
CA ASN A 200 11.55 -41.59 -15.33
C ASN A 200 10.54 -41.05 -16.37
N CYS A 201 10.94 -41.02 -17.64
CA CYS A 201 10.12 -40.57 -18.78
C CYS A 201 8.74 -41.27 -18.87
N ASP A 202 8.67 -42.54 -18.46
CA ASP A 202 7.43 -43.32 -18.48
C ASP A 202 6.49 -43.05 -17.28
N GLY A 203 6.90 -42.20 -16.32
CA GLY A 203 6.10 -41.89 -15.12
C GLY A 203 5.94 -43.04 -14.11
N LYS A 204 6.61 -44.19 -14.34
CA LYS A 204 6.47 -45.41 -13.54
C LYS A 204 7.44 -45.50 -12.36
N LEU A 205 8.43 -44.61 -12.29
CA LEU A 205 9.41 -44.55 -11.21
C LEU A 205 9.11 -43.34 -10.33
N GLY A 206 8.70 -43.57 -9.08
CA GLY A 206 8.38 -42.50 -8.14
C GLY A 206 7.94 -43.06 -6.79
N PRO A 207 7.80 -42.19 -5.77
CA PRO A 207 7.34 -42.60 -4.45
C PRO A 207 5.95 -43.24 -4.55
N LYS A 208 5.81 -44.46 -4.03
CA LYS A 208 4.54 -45.18 -3.96
C LYS A 208 3.67 -44.62 -2.83
N VAL A 209 3.10 -43.44 -3.04
CA VAL A 209 2.18 -42.82 -2.09
C VAL A 209 0.81 -43.48 -2.23
N LYS A 210 0.22 -43.95 -1.13
CA LYS A 210 -1.14 -44.47 -1.15
C LYS A 210 -2.10 -43.33 -1.50
N SER A 211 -2.87 -43.49 -2.59
CA SER A 211 -3.90 -42.52 -2.97
C SER A 211 -5.06 -42.57 -1.96
N GLY A 212 -5.38 -41.44 -1.33
CA GLY A 212 -6.46 -41.30 -0.35
C GLY A 212 -6.14 -40.36 0.81
N ARG A 213 -7.18 -39.89 1.52
CA ARG A 213 -7.03 -39.14 2.79
C ARG A 213 -6.55 -40.10 3.88
N GLY A 214 -5.23 -40.15 4.10
CA GLY A 214 -4.61 -40.97 5.16
C GLY A 214 -4.93 -40.47 6.57
N ALA A 215 -4.49 -41.21 7.60
CA ALA A 215 -4.66 -40.77 8.99
C ALA A 215 -3.94 -39.44 9.24
N ARG A 216 -4.44 -38.65 10.19
CA ARG A 216 -3.77 -37.42 10.64
C ARG A 216 -3.13 -37.65 11.99
N PHE A 217 -1.87 -37.30 12.12
CA PHE A 217 -1.21 -37.19 13.42
C PHE A 217 -1.36 -35.75 13.89
N ILE A 218 -2.03 -35.55 15.02
CA ILE A 218 -2.13 -34.26 15.69
C ILE A 218 -1.07 -34.26 16.78
N ILE A 219 -0.19 -33.27 16.75
CA ILE A 219 0.92 -33.10 17.69
C ILE A 219 0.68 -31.80 18.43
N VAL A 220 0.49 -31.89 19.74
CA VAL A 220 0.42 -30.74 20.65
C VAL A 220 1.68 -30.74 21.50
N HIS A 221 2.39 -29.63 21.56
CA HIS A 221 3.55 -29.50 22.43
C HIS A 221 3.60 -28.12 23.08
N ALA A 222 4.03 -28.09 24.34
CA ALA A 222 4.39 -26.88 25.05
C ALA A 222 5.90 -26.59 25.00
N GLY A 223 6.30 -25.34 24.77
CA GLY A 223 7.71 -24.90 24.77
C GLY A 223 7.88 -23.44 25.17
N GLY A 224 9.08 -23.10 25.63
CA GLY A 224 9.48 -21.75 26.02
C GLY A 224 10.92 -21.44 25.61
N VAL A 225 11.53 -20.44 26.26
CA VAL A 225 12.92 -20.02 25.98
C VAL A 225 13.92 -21.16 26.23
N ASP A 226 13.68 -21.98 27.25
CA ASP A 226 14.55 -23.11 27.63
C ASP A 226 14.28 -24.39 26.81
N GLY A 227 13.48 -24.28 25.74
CA GLY A 227 13.10 -25.38 24.88
C GLY A 227 11.75 -26.00 25.24
N PHE A 228 11.59 -27.27 24.88
CA PHE A 228 10.35 -28.00 25.07
C PHE A 228 10.15 -28.45 26.51
N VAL A 229 8.92 -28.32 27.02
CA VAL A 229 8.58 -28.76 28.38
C VAL A 229 8.62 -30.28 28.45
N PRO A 230 9.46 -30.89 29.31
CA PRO A 230 9.50 -32.34 29.48
C PRO A 230 8.13 -32.90 29.87
N GLY A 231 7.67 -33.93 29.17
CA GLY A 231 6.33 -34.51 29.37
C GLY A 231 5.17 -33.69 28.77
N GLY A 232 5.45 -32.56 28.12
CA GLY A 232 4.43 -31.72 27.47
C GLY A 232 4.06 -32.11 26.04
N LEU A 233 4.65 -33.20 25.50
CA LEU A 233 4.33 -33.73 24.18
C LEU A 233 3.10 -34.63 24.24
N HIS A 234 2.07 -34.29 23.47
CA HIS A 234 0.91 -35.13 23.24
C HIS A 234 0.71 -35.37 21.75
N MET A 235 0.66 -36.64 21.35
CA MET A 235 0.45 -37.05 19.97
C MET A 235 -0.78 -37.94 19.86
N PHE A 236 -1.71 -37.56 18.98
CA PHE A 236 -2.94 -38.27 18.72
C PHE A 236 -3.02 -38.70 17.27
N ARG A 237 -3.52 -39.91 17.02
CA ARG A 237 -3.82 -40.37 15.66
C ARG A 237 -5.31 -40.28 15.42
N SER A 238 -5.72 -39.40 14.50
CA SER A 238 -7.10 -39.33 14.02
C SER A 238 -7.29 -40.28 12.83
N THR A 239 -8.25 -41.18 12.96
CA THR A 239 -8.70 -42.09 11.89
C THR A 239 -9.83 -41.51 11.04
N SER A 240 -10.40 -40.37 11.44
CA SER A 240 -11.57 -39.74 10.82
C SER A 240 -11.18 -38.61 9.85
N PRO A 241 -11.76 -38.54 8.64
CA PRO A 241 -11.46 -37.50 7.66
C PRO A 241 -12.10 -36.12 7.95
N SER A 242 -12.88 -35.99 9.03
CA SER A 242 -13.55 -34.75 9.43
C SER A 242 -12.72 -33.95 10.46
N ILE A 243 -12.53 -32.66 10.19
CA ILE A 243 -12.10 -31.68 11.19
C ILE A 243 -13.25 -31.56 12.18
N LEU A 244 -13.10 -32.14 13.36
CA LEU A 244 -13.93 -31.81 14.51
C LEU A 244 -13.02 -31.15 15.52
N PHE A 245 -13.30 -29.87 15.79
CA PHE A 245 -12.86 -29.19 16.99
C PHE A 245 -13.12 -30.09 18.19
N PHE A 246 -12.11 -30.20 19.05
CA PHE A 246 -12.08 -30.94 20.30
C PHE A 246 -13.47 -31.03 20.96
N THR A 247 -14.15 -32.17 20.85
CA THR A 247 -15.16 -32.56 21.83
C THR A 247 -14.39 -33.22 22.98
N PRO A 248 -14.41 -32.67 24.21
CA PRO A 248 -13.72 -33.31 25.31
C PRO A 248 -14.30 -34.72 25.54
N PRO A 249 -13.45 -35.70 25.89
CA PRO A 249 -13.93 -37.04 26.19
C PRO A 249 -14.90 -36.98 27.36
N ARG A 250 -16.10 -37.56 27.19
CA ARG A 250 -16.99 -37.83 28.32
C ARG A 250 -16.22 -38.69 29.32
N SER A 251 -16.08 -38.17 30.54
CA SER A 251 -15.49 -38.85 31.69
C SER A 251 -16.04 -40.29 31.81
N PRO A 252 -15.20 -41.32 31.90
CA PRO A 252 -15.66 -42.65 32.26
C PRO A 252 -16.07 -42.61 33.73
N ASN A 253 -17.33 -42.98 33.99
CA ASN A 253 -17.89 -43.14 35.32
C ASN A 253 -16.95 -43.97 36.21
N TYR A 254 -16.44 -43.36 37.28
CA TYR A 254 -15.96 -44.12 38.44
C TYR A 254 -17.17 -44.82 39.06
N LYS A 255 -17.16 -46.16 39.07
CA LYS A 255 -17.98 -46.94 39.99
C LYS A 255 -17.16 -47.16 41.25
N HIS A 256 -17.74 -46.81 42.39
CA HIS A 256 -17.29 -47.22 43.72
C HIS A 256 -17.31 -48.74 43.85
#